data_AF-A0A177HIB4-F1
#
_entry.id   AF-A0A177HIB4-F1
#
_cell.length_a   1.000
_cell.length_b   1.000
_cell.length_c   1.000
_cell.angle_alpha   90.00
_cell.angle_beta   90.00
_cell.angle_gamma   90.00
#
_symmetry.space_group_name_H-M   'P 1'
#
loop_
_entity.id
_entity.type
_entity.pdbx_description
1 polymer ?
#
loop_
_entity_poly.entity_id
_entity_poly.type
_entity_poly.pdbx_seq_one_letter_code
_entity_poly.pdbx_strand_id
1 'polypeptide(L)'
;MRRVPPKEPGGAAQIVLTDDRDRIVGGLKYRTCGLCRTGRVEHIWITGPLQGRGMGREALQAAVASAPGYTWATSRQSTQGRAFFAAMSEELEMPFARNTARCGHDPGRAS
;
A
#
# COMPACT_ATOMS: atom_id res chain seq x y z
N MET A 1 13.80 4.12 4.93
CA MET A 1 12.60 3.96 4.06
C MET A 1 12.75 4.84 2.82
N ARG A 2 12.40 4.34 1.64
CA ARG A 2 12.42 5.11 0.38
C ARG A 2 11.15 4.90 -0.43
N ARG A 3 10.67 5.94 -1.12
CA ARG A 3 9.61 5.82 -2.12
C ARG A 3 10.22 5.59 -3.50
N VAL A 4 9.68 4.63 -4.23
CA VAL A 4 10.02 4.32 -5.62
C VAL A 4 8.79 4.65 -6.47
N PRO A 5 8.87 5.65 -7.37
CA PRO A 5 7.75 5.99 -8.25
C PRO A 5 7.48 4.85 -9.26
N PRO A 6 6.29 4.82 -9.87
CA PRO A 6 6.02 3.88 -10.95
C PRO A 6 6.92 4.15 -12.16
N LYS A 7 7.36 3.09 -12.84
CA LYS A 7 8.19 3.19 -14.05
C LYS A 7 7.42 3.68 -15.28
N GLU A 8 6.11 3.50 -15.28
CA GLU A 8 5.21 3.80 -16.40
C GLU A 8 3.95 4.50 -15.89
N PRO A 9 3.27 5.31 -16.72
CA PRO A 9 1.97 5.89 -16.38
C PRO A 9 0.96 4.81 -15.96
N GLY A 10 0.30 5.00 -14.81
CA GLY A 10 -0.61 4.01 -14.24
C GLY A 10 0.07 2.78 -13.63
N GLY A 11 1.41 2.75 -13.59
CA GLY A 11 2.21 1.74 -12.91
C GLY A 11 2.04 1.77 -11.39
N ALA A 12 2.55 0.74 -10.71
CA ALA A 12 2.57 0.69 -9.26
C ALA A 12 3.79 1.41 -8.68
N ALA A 13 3.54 2.27 -7.69
CA ALA A 13 4.55 2.82 -6.81
C ALA A 13 4.92 1.80 -5.72
N GLN A 14 6.08 1.98 -5.11
CA GLN A 14 6.51 1.19 -3.97
C GLN A 14 7.08 2.05 -2.86
N ILE A 15 6.83 1.65 -1.62
CA ILE A 15 7.62 2.05 -0.46
C ILE A 15 8.54 0.88 -0.14
N VAL A 16 9.85 1.12 -0.11
CA VAL A 16 10.87 0.11 0.22
C VAL A 16 11.41 0.42 1.61
N LEU A 17 11.41 -0.59 2.46
CA LEU A 17 11.93 -0.54 3.83
C LEU A 17 13.30 -1.20 3.84
N THR A 18 14.28 -0.51 4.41
CA THR A 18 15.65 -0.99 4.55
C THR A 18 16.07 -0.98 6.02
N ASP A 19 16.96 -1.90 6.40
CA ASP A 19 17.62 -1.89 7.70
C ASP A 19 18.79 -0.90 7.75
N ASP A 20 19.51 -0.90 8.88
CA ASP A 20 20.71 -0.10 9.13
C ASP A 20 21.88 -0.39 8.16
N ARG A 21 21.82 -1.53 7.45
CA ARG A 21 22.81 -1.96 6.46
C ARG A 21 22.31 -1.82 5.03
N ASP A 22 21.26 -1.04 4.81
CA ASP A 22 20.60 -0.81 3.52
C ASP A 22 20.03 -2.08 2.85
N ARG A 23 19.81 -3.15 3.60
CA ARG A 23 19.20 -4.38 3.07
C ARG A 23 17.69 -4.23 3.06
N ILE A 24 17.04 -4.68 1.98
CA ILE A 24 15.57 -4.63 1.88
C ILE A 24 14.96 -5.62 2.88
N VAL A 25 14.18 -5.10 3.81
CA VAL A 25 13.49 -5.88 4.86
C VAL A 25 11.98 -5.87 4.73
N GLY A 26 11.46 -5.12 3.76
CA GLY A 26 10.04 -5.09 3.48
C GLY A 26 9.68 -4.09 2.41
N GLY A 27 8.39 -4.02 2.12
CA GLY A 27 7.85 -2.99 1.28
C GLY A 27 6.34 -3.02 1.15
N LEU A 28 5.83 -1.95 0.57
CA LEU A 28 4.42 -1.76 0.25
C LEU A 28 4.32 -1.36 -1.22
N LYS A 29 3.55 -2.12 -1.99
CA LYS A 29 3.23 -1.83 -3.38
C LYS A 29 1.82 -1.28 -3.48
N TYR A 30 1.66 -0.16 -4.19
CA TYR A 30 0.36 0.49 -4.33
C TYR A 30 0.20 1.16 -5.70
N ARG A 31 -1.04 1.41 -6.09
CA ARG A 31 -1.40 2.23 -7.25
C ARG A 31 -2.30 3.37 -6.83
N THR A 32 -2.26 4.44 -7.61
CA THR A 32 -3.15 5.58 -7.46
C THR A 32 -3.75 5.92 -8.82
N CYS A 33 -5.05 6.21 -8.85
CA CYS A 33 -5.71 6.78 -10.01
C CYS A 33 -5.97 8.26 -9.76
N GLY A 34 -5.32 9.12 -10.54
CA GLY A 34 -5.51 10.57 -10.43
C GLY A 34 -6.93 11.03 -10.79
N LEU A 35 -7.54 10.38 -11.79
CA LEU A 35 -8.89 10.72 -12.26
C LEU A 35 -9.98 10.35 -11.26
N CYS A 36 -9.89 9.16 -10.66
CA CYS A 36 -10.87 8.71 -9.67
C CYS A 36 -10.53 9.14 -8.24
N ARG A 37 -9.34 9.71 -8.02
CA ARG A 37 -8.80 10.01 -6.69
C ARG A 37 -8.86 8.81 -5.73
N THR A 38 -8.44 7.65 -6.23
CA THR A 38 -8.42 6.40 -5.46
C THR A 38 -7.02 5.83 -5.34
N GLY A 39 -6.71 5.28 -4.18
CA GLY A 39 -5.49 4.54 -3.88
C GLY A 39 -5.80 3.07 -3.63
N ARG A 40 -4.89 2.19 -4.05
CA ARG A 40 -5.02 0.74 -3.87
C ARG A 40 -3.71 0.16 -3.37
N VAL A 41 -3.73 -0.45 -2.19
CA VAL A 41 -2.63 -1.28 -1.70
C VAL A 41 -2.74 -2.65 -2.35
N GLU A 42 -1.71 -3.04 -3.10
CA GLU A 42 -1.64 -4.34 -3.81
C GLU A 42 -0.93 -5.41 -2.98
N HIS A 43 0.10 -5.01 -2.23
CA HIS A 43 0.90 -5.94 -1.45
C HIS A 43 1.62 -5.20 -0.34
N ILE A 44 1.68 -5.80 0.84
CA ILE A 44 2.54 -5.37 1.94
C ILE A 44 3.26 -6.60 2.47
N TRP A 45 4.57 -6.49 2.66
CA TRP A 45 5.38 -7.58 3.20
C TRP A 45 6.50 -7.02 4.05
N ILE A 46 6.79 -7.74 5.14
CA ILE A 46 7.89 -7.46 6.07
C ILE A 46 8.52 -8.79 6.39
N THR A 47 9.85 -8.87 6.37
CA THR A 47 10.59 -10.08 6.76
C THR A 47 10.19 -10.51 8.16
N GLY A 48 9.95 -11.80 8.37
CA GLY A 48 9.37 -12.37 9.60
C GLY A 48 9.93 -11.80 10.92
N PRO A 49 11.26 -11.77 11.14
CA PRO A 49 11.86 -11.25 12.38
C PRO A 49 11.56 -9.79 12.71
N LEU A 50 11.09 -9.02 11.72
CA LEU A 50 10.80 -7.59 11.82
C LEU A 50 9.30 -7.28 11.78
N GLN A 51 8.45 -8.30 11.66
CA GLN A 51 6.99 -8.13 11.81
C GLN A 51 6.64 -7.66 13.22
N GLY A 52 5.53 -6.92 13.35
CA GLY A 52 5.06 -6.41 14.64
C GLY A 52 5.82 -5.17 15.17
N ARG A 53 6.82 -4.65 14.45
CA ARG A 53 7.62 -3.48 14.86
C ARG A 53 7.18 -2.15 14.23
N GLY A 54 5.93 -2.04 13.79
CA GLY A 54 5.39 -0.80 13.20
C GLY A 54 5.81 -0.49 11.75
N MET A 55 6.79 -1.20 11.17
CA MET A 55 7.27 -0.90 9.80
C MET A 55 6.17 -0.92 8.72
N GLY A 56 5.22 -1.86 8.82
CA GLY A 56 4.09 -1.94 7.89
C GLY A 56 3.14 -0.74 8.02
N ARG A 57 2.94 -0.26 9.26
CA ARG A 57 2.16 0.95 9.56
C ARG A 57 2.83 2.17 8.96
N GLU A 58 4.12 2.36 9.19
CA GLU A 58 4.90 3.48 8.63
C GLU A 58 4.85 3.49 7.10
N ALA A 59 5.02 2.33 6.46
CA ALA A 59 4.92 2.22 5.01
C ALA A 59 3.53 2.60 4.48
N LEU A 60 2.46 2.18 5.18
CA LEU A 60 1.09 2.52 4.79
C LEU A 60 0.80 4.02 4.96
N GLN A 61 1.19 4.61 6.09
CA GLN A 61 1.07 6.04 6.33
C GLN A 61 1.78 6.85 5.24
N ALA A 62 3.00 6.46 4.87
CA ALA A 62 3.75 7.12 3.81
C ALA A 62 3.05 7.00 2.43
N ALA A 63 2.44 5.85 2.13
CA ALA A 63 1.66 5.68 0.91
C ALA A 63 0.42 6.59 0.90
N VAL A 64 -0.34 6.65 2.00
CA VAL A 64 -1.53 7.51 2.16
C VAL A 64 -1.18 8.99 2.05
N ALA A 65 -0.14 9.43 2.77
CA ALA A 65 0.35 10.81 2.74
C ALA A 65 0.79 11.25 1.33
N SER A 66 1.18 10.31 0.47
CA SER A 66 1.57 10.60 -0.91
C SER A 66 0.41 10.97 -1.85
N ALA A 67 -0.84 10.76 -1.42
CA ALA A 67 -2.04 11.08 -2.17
C ALA A 67 -3.15 11.61 -1.22
N PRO A 68 -3.04 12.85 -0.74
CA PRO A 68 -4.00 13.45 0.19
C PRO A 68 -5.42 13.52 -0.39
N GLY A 69 -6.42 13.18 0.43
CA GLY A 69 -7.83 13.17 0.04
C GLY A 69 -8.21 12.12 -0.99
N TYR A 70 -7.41 11.05 -1.12
CA TYR A 70 -7.78 9.87 -1.90
C TYR A 70 -8.53 8.89 -1.01
N THR A 71 -9.48 8.15 -1.57
CA THR A 71 -10.05 6.98 -0.90
C THR A 71 -9.16 5.77 -1.12
N TRP A 72 -8.97 4.94 -0.10
CA TRP A 72 -8.04 3.82 -0.16
C TRP A 72 -8.75 2.47 -0.06
N ALA A 73 -8.29 1.52 -0.86
CA ALA A 73 -8.76 0.14 -0.84
C ALA A 73 -7.59 -0.83 -0.82
N THR A 74 -7.89 -2.08 -0.49
CA THR A 74 -6.93 -3.18 -0.51
C THR A 74 -7.33 -4.23 -1.53
N SER A 75 -6.35 -4.92 -2.09
CA SER A 75 -6.57 -6.16 -2.85
C SER A 75 -6.96 -7.32 -1.92
N ARG A 76 -6.81 -8.57 -2.38
CA ARG A 76 -7.02 -9.74 -1.51
C ARG A 76 -6.11 -9.64 -0.27
N GLN A 77 -6.70 -9.81 0.91
CA GLN A 77 -6.03 -9.77 2.20
C GLN A 77 -5.93 -11.19 2.77
N SER A 78 -4.80 -11.52 3.39
CA SER A 78 -4.70 -12.66 4.30
C SER A 78 -5.46 -12.36 5.61
N THR A 79 -5.64 -13.36 6.49
CA THR A 79 -6.22 -13.12 7.82
C THR A 79 -5.40 -12.10 8.63
N GLN A 80 -4.08 -12.21 8.61
CA GLN A 80 -3.19 -11.21 9.23
C GLN A 80 -3.38 -9.83 8.59
N GLY A 81 -3.50 -9.76 7.26
CA GLY A 81 -3.76 -8.52 6.54
C GLY A 81 -5.07 -7.86 6.97
N ARG A 82 -6.15 -8.63 7.15
CA ARG A 82 -7.45 -8.10 7.62
C ARG A 82 -7.32 -7.40 8.98
N ALA A 83 -6.67 -8.04 9.95
CA ALA A 83 -6.46 -7.46 11.27
C ALA A 83 -5.60 -6.17 11.20
N PHE A 84 -4.53 -6.21 10.40
CA PHE A 84 -3.69 -5.04 10.16
C PHE A 84 -4.48 -3.86 9.57
N PHE A 85 -5.26 -4.09 8.50
CA PHE A 85 -6.01 -3.01 7.87
C PHE A 85 -7.21 -2.52 8.69
N ALA A 86 -7.77 -3.35 9.57
CA ALA A 86 -8.77 -2.89 10.54
C ALA A 86 -8.16 -1.87 11.50
N ALA A 87 -7.01 -2.20 12.13
CA ALA A 87 -6.29 -1.29 13.02
C ALA A 87 -5.88 0.02 12.31
N MET A 88 -5.40 -0.08 11.06
CA MET A 88 -5.05 1.10 10.27
C MET A 88 -6.27 1.93 9.85
N SER A 89 -7.45 1.32 9.73
CA SER A 89 -8.68 2.07 9.41
C SER A 89 -9.13 2.92 10.60
N GLU A 90 -9.00 2.38 11.82
CA GLU A 90 -9.25 3.12 13.06
C GLU A 90 -8.24 4.25 13.23
N GLU A 91 -6.94 3.96 13.05
CA GLU A 91 -5.87 4.94 13.26
C GLU A 91 -5.92 6.12 12.26
N LEU A 92 -6.23 5.84 10.99
CA LEU A 92 -6.25 6.86 9.94
C LEU A 92 -7.64 7.44 9.71
N GLU A 93 -8.62 7.05 10.53
CA GLU A 93 -10.03 7.44 10.41
C GLU A 93 -10.57 7.27 8.97
N MET A 94 -10.16 6.20 8.31
CA MET A 94 -10.40 5.96 6.88
C MET A 94 -10.57 4.47 6.59
N PRO A 95 -11.64 4.06 5.89
CA PRO A 95 -11.86 2.65 5.61
C PRO A 95 -10.88 2.13 4.55
N PHE A 96 -10.22 1.00 4.85
CA PHE A 96 -9.47 0.21 3.87
C PHE A 96 -10.30 -0.95 3.33
N ALA A 97 -11.38 -0.63 2.62
CA ALA A 97 -12.30 -1.64 2.11
C ALA A 97 -11.59 -2.65 1.17
N ARG A 98 -11.92 -3.93 1.32
CA ARG A 98 -11.51 -4.95 0.34
C ARG A 98 -12.33 -4.71 -0.92
N ASN A 99 -11.66 -4.28 -1.97
CA ASN A 99 -12.27 -4.09 -3.28
C ASN A 99 -11.40 -4.83 -4.29
N THR A 100 -11.93 -5.77 -5.09
CA THR A 100 -11.12 -6.40 -6.15
C THR A 100 -11.30 -5.72 -7.51
N ALA A 101 -12.31 -4.86 -7.65
CA ALA A 101 -12.57 -4.11 -8.86
C ALA A 101 -11.53 -2.99 -9.02
N ARG A 102 -10.86 -2.97 -10.17
CA ARG A 102 -10.04 -1.84 -10.60
C ARG A 102 -10.97 -0.79 -11.22
N CYS A 103 -10.66 0.50 -11.04
CA CYS A 103 -11.33 1.52 -11.85
C CYS A 103 -10.91 1.33 -13.32
N GLY A 104 -11.75 1.71 -14.28
CA GLY A 104 -11.42 1.61 -15.71
C GLY A 104 -10.17 2.38 -16.15
N HIS A 105 -9.65 3.27 -15.29
CA HIS A 105 -8.42 4.05 -15.50
C HIS A 105 -7.16 3.42 -14.87
N ASP A 106 -7.29 2.29 -14.19
CA ASP A 106 -6.14 1.54 -13.67
C ASP A 106 -5.77 0.50 -14.73
N PRO A 107 -4.66 0.69 -15.48
CA PRO A 107 -4.31 -0.12 -16.65
C PRO A 107 -3.77 -1.51 -16.23
N GLY A 108 -4.22 -2.05 -15.10
CA GLY A 108 -3.90 -3.40 -14.67
C GLY A 108 -4.36 -4.39 -15.71
N ARG A 109 -3.43 -4.76 -16.61
CA ARG A 109 -3.51 -5.74 -17.69
C ARG A 109 -4.88 -6.43 -17.78
N ALA A 110 -5.65 -6.08 -18.80
CA ALA A 110 -6.57 -7.05 -19.40
C ALA A 110 -5.69 -8.23 -19.83
N SER A 111 -5.84 -9.36 -19.14
CA SER A 111 -5.32 -10.63 -19.62
C SER A 111 -6.09 -11.05 -20.85
#